data_AF-A0A7C1BWM6-F1
#
_entry.id   AF-A0A7C1BWM6-F1
#
_cell.length_a   1.000
_cell.length_b   1.000
_cell.length_c   1.000
_cell.angle_alpha   90.00
_cell.angle_beta   90.00
_cell.angle_gamma   90.00
#
_symmetry.space_group_name_H-M   'P 1'
#
loop_
_entity.id
_entity.type
_entity.pdbx_description
1 polymer ?
#
loop_
_entity_poly.entity_id
_entity_poly.type
_entity_poly.pdbx_seq_one_letter_code
_entity_poly.pdbx_strand_id
1 'polypeptide(L)'
;MLKKITLLVLMFFIIGIYCCFSQEIVNSQIKKVVLFTNQALITREADVRVKKGLNEIFLGVEAFNLDRDSISAKVYGEGSLYSVQYKKIYLKEPSQKRLKELEEKLNDLRNNRNSLIDQLD
;
A
#
# COMPACT_ATOMS: atom_id res chain seq x y z
N MET A 1 40.55 -5.03 -34.09
CA MET A 1 39.20 -5.64 -33.94
C MET A 1 38.76 -5.77 -32.49
N LEU A 2 39.65 -6.09 -31.54
CA LEU A 2 39.32 -6.25 -30.12
C LEU A 2 38.62 -5.03 -29.47
N LYS A 3 39.02 -3.80 -29.79
CA LYS A 3 38.36 -2.56 -29.31
C LYS A 3 36.91 -2.37 -29.79
N LYS A 4 36.56 -2.91 -30.97
CA LYS A 4 35.19 -2.82 -31.51
C LYS A 4 34.28 -3.85 -30.82
N ILE A 5 34.82 -5.01 -30.46
CA ILE A 5 34.11 -6.06 -29.71
C ILE A 5 33.86 -5.59 -28.28
N THR A 6 34.84 -4.98 -27.61
CA THR A 6 34.64 -4.43 -26.26
C THR A 6 33.61 -3.28 -26.24
N LEU A 7 33.57 -2.44 -27.28
CA LEU A 7 32.56 -1.40 -27.41
C LEU A 7 31.14 -1.99 -27.60
N LEU A 8 31.02 -3.07 -28.37
CA LEU A 8 29.74 -3.72 -28.64
C LEU A 8 29.20 -4.46 -27.40
N VAL A 9 30.08 -5.07 -26.60
CA VAL A 9 29.73 -5.68 -25.31
C VAL A 9 29.28 -4.62 -24.30
N LEU A 10 29.97 -3.46 -24.26
CA LEU A 10 29.59 -2.34 -23.40
C LEU A 10 28.21 -1.78 -23.77
N MET A 11 27.92 -1.66 -25.07
CA MET A 11 26.61 -1.21 -25.55
C MET A 11 25.48 -2.18 -25.17
N PHE A 12 25.73 -3.49 -25.24
CA PHE A 12 24.75 -4.50 -24.84
C PHE A 12 24.47 -4.47 -23.34
N PHE A 13 25.48 -4.18 -22.52
CA PHE A 13 25.33 -4.05 -21.07
C PHE A 13 24.50 -2.83 -20.66
N ILE A 14 24.61 -1.71 -21.41
CA ILE A 14 23.83 -0.49 -21.16
C ILE A 14 22.35 -0.70 -21.52
N ILE A 15 22.04 -1.47 -22.56
CA ILE A 15 20.65 -1.75 -22.99
C ILE A 15 19.94 -2.67 -21.98
N GLY A 16 20.66 -3.61 -21.35
CA GLY A 16 20.10 -4.52 -20.36
C GLY A 16 19.55 -3.85 -19.09
N ILE A 17 20.04 -2.65 -18.75
CA ILE A 17 19.63 -1.93 -17.53
C ILE A 17 18.21 -1.34 -17.66
N TYR A 18 17.73 -1.08 -18.88
CA TYR A 18 16.42 -0.46 -19.10
C TYR A 18 15.22 -1.43 -19.00
N CYS A 19 15.46 -2.73 -18.83
CA CYS A 19 14.39 -3.73 -18.63
C CYS A 19 13.99 -3.91 -17.16
N CYS A 20 14.22 -2.92 -16.31
CA CYS A 20 13.76 -2.97 -14.93
C CYS A 20 12.22 -2.82 -14.91
N PHE A 21 11.51 -3.91 -14.66
CA PHE A 21 10.06 -3.92 -14.45
C PHE A 21 9.74 -3.19 -13.15
N SER A 22 9.45 -1.90 -13.24
CA SER A 22 8.85 -1.16 -12.13
C SER A 22 7.39 -1.61 -12.00
N GLN A 23 7.06 -2.28 -10.89
CA GLN A 23 5.67 -2.54 -10.50
C GLN A 23 5.04 -1.21 -10.13
N GLU A 24 4.23 -0.66 -11.04
CA GLU A 24 3.53 0.60 -10.83
C GLU A 24 2.36 0.39 -9.85
N ILE A 25 2.33 1.19 -8.78
CA ILE A 25 1.19 1.22 -7.87
C ILE A 25 0.12 2.08 -8.51
N VAL A 26 -1.00 1.46 -8.83
CA VAL A 26 -2.14 2.11 -9.45
C VAL A 26 -2.92 2.89 -8.39
N ASN A 27 -3.19 4.17 -8.69
CA ASN A 27 -4.04 4.98 -7.85
C ASN A 27 -5.52 4.59 -8.02
N SER A 28 -6.23 4.41 -6.91
CA SER A 28 -7.67 4.11 -6.90
C SER A 28 -8.46 5.21 -6.22
N GLN A 29 -9.70 5.39 -6.67
CA GLN A 29 -10.64 6.34 -6.07
C GLN A 29 -11.74 5.59 -5.32
N ILE A 30 -12.12 6.11 -4.16
CA ILE A 30 -13.28 5.61 -3.42
C ILE A 30 -14.54 6.12 -4.13
N LYS A 31 -15.40 5.20 -4.56
CA LYS A 31 -16.67 5.54 -5.23
C LYS A 31 -17.86 5.43 -4.29
N LYS A 32 -17.83 4.46 -3.38
CA LYS A 32 -18.94 4.19 -2.46
C LYS A 32 -18.41 3.73 -1.11
N VAL A 33 -19.03 4.20 -0.05
CA VAL A 33 -18.82 3.74 1.32
C VAL A 33 -20.17 3.39 1.90
N VAL A 34 -20.30 2.17 2.41
CA VAL A 34 -21.47 1.72 3.17
C VAL A 34 -21.04 1.55 4.62
N LEU A 35 -21.62 2.36 5.50
CA LEU A 35 -21.30 2.35 6.93
C LEU A 35 -22.20 1.34 7.65
N PHE A 36 -21.58 0.52 8.49
CA PHE A 36 -22.23 -0.38 9.44
C PHE A 36 -21.85 0.05 10.87
N THR A 37 -22.50 -0.53 11.87
CA THR A 37 -22.31 -0.15 13.28
C THR A 37 -20.85 -0.24 13.76
N ASN A 38 -20.08 -1.21 13.25
CA ASN A 38 -18.72 -1.51 13.67
C ASN A 38 -17.69 -1.55 12.52
N GLN A 39 -18.12 -1.33 11.28
CA GLN A 39 -17.26 -1.48 10.09
C GLN A 39 -17.77 -0.64 8.93
N ALA A 40 -16.97 -0.51 7.87
CA ALA A 40 -17.38 0.12 6.63
C ALA A 40 -16.98 -0.75 5.43
N LEU A 41 -17.91 -0.96 4.51
CA LEU A 41 -17.60 -1.55 3.20
C LEU A 41 -17.25 -0.43 2.23
N ILE A 42 -16.01 -0.45 1.73
CA ILE A 42 -15.48 0.57 0.83
C ILE A 42 -15.35 -0.03 -0.57
N THR A 43 -16.03 0.55 -1.55
CA THR A 43 -15.88 0.22 -2.96
C THR A 43 -14.94 1.23 -3.62
N ARG A 44 -13.87 0.72 -4.22
CA ARG A 44 -12.86 1.51 -4.94
C ARG A 44 -12.81 1.08 -6.39
N GLU A 45 -12.52 2.03 -7.26
CA GLU A 45 -12.35 1.79 -8.70
C GLU A 45 -11.05 2.41 -9.17
N ALA A 46 -10.42 1.77 -10.16
CA ALA A 46 -9.21 2.24 -10.81
C ALA A 46 -9.22 1.79 -12.27
N ASP A 47 -8.84 2.70 -13.17
CA ASP A 47 -8.72 2.42 -14.59
C ASP A 47 -7.24 2.17 -14.93
N VAL A 48 -6.96 1.03 -15.55
CA VAL A 48 -5.58 0.61 -15.87
C VAL A 48 -5.51 0.08 -17.28
N ARG A 49 -4.52 0.54 -18.04
CA ARG A 49 -4.15 -0.07 -19.31
C ARG A 49 -3.17 -1.21 -19.06
N VAL A 50 -3.59 -2.43 -19.39
CA VAL A 50 -2.79 -3.65 -19.20
C VAL A 50 -2.23 -4.15 -20.54
N LYS A 51 -1.13 -4.90 -20.48
CA LYS A 51 -0.56 -5.55 -21.67
C LYS A 51 -1.24 -6.90 -21.90
N LYS A 52 -1.11 -7.47 -23.10
CA LYS A 52 -1.56 -8.85 -23.34
C LYS A 52 -0.75 -9.82 -22.49
N GLY A 53 -1.42 -10.72 -21.78
CA GLY A 53 -0.80 -11.72 -20.91
C GLY A 53 -1.23 -11.59 -19.44
N LEU A 54 -0.43 -12.19 -18.55
CA LEU A 54 -0.63 -12.11 -17.11
C LEU A 54 -0.10 -10.76 -16.60
N ASN A 55 -0.96 -9.98 -15.96
CA ASN A 55 -0.58 -8.70 -15.36
C ASN A 55 -0.84 -8.75 -13.86
N GLU A 56 0.15 -8.33 -13.09
CA GLU A 56 -0.01 -8.09 -11.66
C GLU A 56 -0.30 -6.61 -11.45
N ILE A 57 -1.41 -6.30 -10.80
CA ILE A 57 -1.84 -4.92 -10.54
C ILE A 57 -1.76 -4.70 -9.03
N PHE A 58 -0.99 -3.68 -8.63
CA PHE A 58 -0.84 -3.30 -7.23
C PHE A 58 -1.69 -2.08 -6.94
N LEU A 59 -2.63 -2.22 -6.00
CA LEU A 59 -3.47 -1.13 -5.53
C LEU A 59 -2.99 -0.66 -4.16
N GLY A 60 -2.55 0.59 -4.08
CA GLY A 60 -2.17 1.22 -2.81
C GLY A 60 -3.42 1.52 -1.97
N VAL A 61 -3.47 1.04 -0.73
CA VAL A 61 -4.56 1.30 0.22
C VAL A 61 -4.03 1.77 1.58
N GLU A 62 -4.54 2.90 2.06
CA GLU A 62 -4.23 3.46 3.38
C GLU A 62 -5.29 3.02 4.41
N ALA A 63 -5.42 1.72 4.65
CA ALA A 63 -6.38 1.17 5.60
C ALA A 63 -5.66 0.61 6.85
N PHE A 64 -6.00 1.11 8.03
CA PHE A 64 -5.38 0.71 9.29
C PHE A 64 -5.82 -0.68 9.77
N ASN A 65 -7.06 -1.07 9.48
CA ASN A 65 -7.63 -2.33 9.95
C ASN A 65 -8.55 -2.92 8.88
N LEU A 66 -7.99 -3.78 8.03
CA LEU A 66 -8.66 -4.38 6.89
C LEU A 66 -8.80 -5.88 7.13
N ASP A 67 -10.03 -6.39 6.98
CA ASP A 67 -10.31 -7.82 7.10
C ASP A 67 -9.92 -8.53 5.80
N ARG A 68 -8.97 -9.48 5.89
CA ARG A 68 -8.37 -10.18 4.76
C ARG A 68 -9.37 -11.03 3.99
N ASP A 69 -10.35 -11.60 4.68
CA ASP A 69 -11.33 -12.50 4.07
C ASP A 69 -12.48 -11.72 3.41
N SER A 70 -12.57 -10.42 3.65
CA SER A 70 -13.58 -9.52 3.08
C SER A 70 -13.18 -8.91 1.72
N ILE A 71 -11.97 -9.19 1.23
CA ILE A 71 -11.44 -8.56 0.02
C ILE A 71 -11.98 -9.26 -1.22
N SER A 72 -12.67 -8.49 -2.04
CA SER A 72 -13.11 -8.92 -3.36
C SER A 72 -12.73 -7.89 -4.41
N ALA A 73 -12.44 -8.37 -5.62
CA ALA A 73 -12.20 -7.52 -6.78
C ALA A 73 -13.06 -8.00 -7.94
N LYS A 74 -13.38 -7.08 -8.84
CA LYS A 74 -14.06 -7.39 -10.08
C LYS A 74 -13.41 -6.61 -11.21
N VAL A 75 -13.18 -7.29 -12.31
CA VAL A 75 -12.66 -6.67 -13.54
C VAL A 75 -13.83 -6.37 -14.45
N TYR A 76 -13.86 -5.15 -14.98
CA TYR A 76 -14.81 -4.73 -16.00
C TYR A 76 -14.01 -4.43 -17.26
N GLY A 77 -14.14 -5.27 -18.30
CA GLY A 77 -13.42 -5.11 -19.57
C GLY A 77 -12.90 -6.42 -20.15
N GLU A 78 -11.93 -6.31 -21.07
CA GLU A 78 -11.29 -7.45 -21.75
C GLU A 78 -10.24 -8.11 -20.84
N GLY A 79 -10.70 -8.96 -19.93
CA GLY A 79 -9.82 -9.74 -19.05
C GLY A 79 -10.60 -10.53 -18.00
N SER A 80 -9.93 -11.52 -17.40
CA SER A 80 -10.45 -12.29 -16.27
C SER A 80 -9.61 -12.07 -15.03
N LEU A 81 -10.25 -12.12 -13.87
CA LEU A 81 -9.57 -12.06 -12.59
C LEU A 81 -9.05 -13.45 -12.24
N TYR A 82 -7.72 -13.58 -12.07
CA TYR A 82 -7.10 -14.85 -11.69
C TYR A 82 -7.07 -15.03 -10.17
N SER A 83 -6.57 -14.04 -9.43
CA SER A 83 -6.55 -14.07 -7.97
C SER A 83 -6.49 -12.66 -7.38
N VAL A 84 -6.89 -12.54 -6.12
CA VAL A 84 -6.76 -11.32 -5.32
C VAL A 84 -5.92 -11.67 -4.10
N GLN A 85 -4.87 -10.89 -3.85
CA GLN A 85 -3.97 -11.11 -2.73
C GLN A 85 -3.74 -9.80 -1.97
N TYR A 86 -3.75 -9.89 -0.65
CA TYR A 86 -3.44 -8.77 0.22
C TYR A 86 -2.00 -8.86 0.70
N LYS A 87 -1.20 -7.83 0.39
CA LYS A 87 0.19 -7.72 0.82
C LYS A 87 0.35 -6.53 1.76
N LYS A 88 0.71 -6.80 3.03
CA LYS A 88 1.05 -5.77 4.00
C LYS A 88 2.51 -5.37 3.84
N ILE A 89 2.76 -4.16 3.34
CA ILE A 89 4.10 -3.59 3.23
C ILE A 89 4.31 -2.73 4.47
N TYR A 90 5.17 -3.19 5.37
CA TYR A 90 5.58 -2.37 6.52
C TYR A 90 6.54 -1.29 6.04
N LEU A 91 6.18 -0.03 6.26
CA LEU A 91 7.14 1.06 6.10
C LEU A 91 8.30 0.82 7.07
N LYS A 92 9.53 1.05 6.60
CA LYS A 92 10.73 0.98 7.44
C LYS A 92 10.59 2.03 8.54
N GLU A 93 10.36 1.53 9.75
CA GLU A 93 10.21 2.23 11.04
C GLU A 93 9.16 3.35 11.07
N PRO A 94 8.14 3.29 11.95
CA PRO A 94 7.44 4.52 12.32
C PRO A 94 8.51 5.45 12.89
N SER A 95 8.52 6.73 12.46
CA SER A 95 9.43 7.72 13.03
C SER A 95 9.33 7.65 14.55
N GLN A 96 10.34 7.10 15.22
CA GLN A 96 10.31 6.82 16.67
C GLN A 96 9.91 8.05 17.49
N LYS A 97 10.20 9.25 16.96
CA LYS A 97 9.73 10.54 17.48
C LYS A 97 8.21 10.62 17.67
N ARG A 98 7.41 10.37 16.62
CA ARG A 98 5.94 10.48 16.72
C ARG A 98 5.35 9.44 17.68
N LEU A 99 5.94 8.24 17.74
CA LEU A 99 5.48 7.20 18.65
C LEU A 99 5.72 7.61 20.10
N LYS A 100 6.92 8.13 20.39
CA LYS A 100 7.29 8.65 21.70
C LYS A 100 6.43 9.84 22.14
N GLU A 101 6.18 10.79 21.23
CA GLU A 101 5.29 11.93 21.49
C GLU A 101 3.85 11.50 21.81
N LEU A 102 3.36 10.44 21.16
CA LEU A 102 2.04 9.90 21.45
C LEU A 102 1.99 9.20 22.81
N GLU A 103 3.01 8.41 23.15
CA GLU A 103 3.12 7.73 24.45
C GLU A 103 3.20 8.73 25.61
N GLU A 104 3.99 9.80 25.46
CA GLU A 104 4.09 10.87 26.46
C GLU A 104 2.72 11.53 26.67
N LYS A 105 2.01 11.90 25.59
CA LYS A 105 0.64 12.45 25.69
C LYS A 105 -0.33 11.48 26.37
N LEU A 106 -0.21 10.19 26.12
CA LEU A 106 -1.09 9.17 26.68
C LEU A 106 -0.86 9.02 28.19
N ASN A 107 0.39 9.10 28.64
CA ASN A 107 0.74 9.12 30.06
C ASN A 107 0.27 10.40 30.75
N ASP A 108 0.44 11.57 30.14
CA ASP A 108 -0.04 12.84 30.71
C ASP A 108 -1.56 12.83 30.90
N LEU A 109 -2.30 12.35 29.90
CA LEU A 109 -3.76 12.23 29.99
C LEU A 109 -4.20 11.23 31.07
N ARG A 110 -3.46 10.13 31.28
CA ARG A 110 -3.74 9.18 32.36
C ARG A 110 -3.45 9.79 33.73
N ASN A 111 -2.34 10.50 33.87
CA ASN A 111 -1.97 11.17 35.12
C ASN A 111 -2.99 12.25 35.49
N ASN A 112 -3.42 13.06 34.52
CA ASN A 112 -4.46 14.06 34.73
C ASN A 112 -5.81 13.44 35.08
N ARG A 113 -6.18 12.32 34.45
CA ARG A 113 -7.40 11.59 34.85
C ARG A 113 -7.30 11.14 36.29
N ASN A 114 -6.18 10.55 36.69
CA ASN A 114 -6.01 10.00 38.04
C ASN A 114 -6.01 11.10 39.09
N SER A 115 -5.36 12.25 38.84
CA SER A 115 -5.36 13.38 39.77
C SER A 115 -6.74 14.04 39.92
N LEU A 116 -7.55 14.05 38.86
CA LEU A 116 -8.93 14.52 38.94
C LEU A 116 -9.81 13.57 39.76
N ILE A 117 -9.61 12.25 39.63
CA ILE A 117 -10.30 11.25 40.44
C ILE A 117 -9.93 11.41 41.92
N ASP A 118 -8.64 11.61 42.22
CA ASP A 118 -8.12 11.81 43.58
C ASP A 118 -8.61 13.11 44.24
N GLN A 119 -9.05 14.10 43.45
CA GLN A 119 -9.66 15.35 43.96
C GLN A 119 -11.18 15.24 44.17
N LEU A 120 -11.80 14.18 43.69
CA LEU A 120 -13.24 13.92 43.79
C LEU A 120 -13.58 13.02 44.99
N ASP A 121 -12.59 12.31 45.55
CA ASP A 121 -12.64 11.56 46.81
C ASP A 121 -12.22 12.43 48.02
#